data_AF-A0A2V8MNP5-F1
#
_entry.id   AF-A0A2V8MNP5-F1
#
_cell.length_a   1.000
_cell.length_b   1.000
_cell.length_c   1.000
_cell.angle_alpha   90.00
_cell.angle_beta   90.00
_cell.angle_gamma   90.00
#
_symmetry.space_group_name_H-M   'P 1'
#
loop_
_entity.id
_entity.type
_entity.pdbx_description
1 polymer ?
#
loop_
_entity_poly.entity_id
_entity_poly.type
_entity_poly.pdbx_seq_one_letter_code
_entity_poly.pdbx_strand_id
1 'polypeptide(L)'
;VSLPIIESAGNFYGALNLSMLSAGVASNGGVGQGTGPSVGGQRPMNNNFMVEGVDNNNKTVTGPLVYVPTDATGEFAILQNNYNSEFGHSTGGQFNTVVKSGTNDMHGSLYEYFQNRKLNAIDQKYVRQGITKNPRYDQNRVGGSVGGPIIKNKWFYFGNFEYAPLGQA
;
A
#
# COMPACT_ATOMS: atom_id res chain seq x y z
N VAL A 1 -2.05 -16.87 3.40
CA VAL A 1 -3.24 -16.04 3.07
C VAL A 1 -2.73 -14.79 2.38
N SER A 2 -3.09 -14.57 1.12
CA SER A 2 -2.73 -13.35 0.37
C SER A 2 -3.65 -12.20 0.82
N LEU A 3 -3.08 -11.01 1.03
CA LEU A 3 -3.86 -9.84 1.44
C LEU A 3 -4.62 -9.25 0.24
N PRO A 4 -5.82 -8.69 0.43
CA PRO A 4 -6.58 -8.09 -0.66
C PRO A 4 -5.87 -6.84 -1.19
N ILE A 5 -5.89 -6.64 -2.51
CA ILE A 5 -5.42 -5.40 -3.15
C ILE A 5 -6.64 -4.52 -3.41
N ILE A 6 -6.57 -3.27 -2.96
CA ILE A 6 -7.58 -2.25 -3.21
C ILE A 6 -6.92 -1.18 -4.06
N GLU A 7 -7.40 -0.96 -5.27
CA GLU A 7 -6.93 0.15 -6.09
C GLU A 7 -7.82 1.36 -5.82
N SER A 8 -7.25 2.36 -5.17
CA SER A 8 -7.90 3.62 -4.85
C SER A 8 -7.49 4.69 -5.84
N ALA A 9 -8.40 5.60 -6.17
CA ALA A 9 -8.10 6.80 -6.95
C ALA A 9 -7.14 7.78 -6.22
N GLY A 10 -6.70 7.46 -5.00
CA GLY A 10 -5.56 8.07 -4.33
C GLY A 10 -4.27 7.28 -4.58
N ASN A 11 -3.14 7.97 -4.75
CA ASN A 11 -1.80 7.41 -4.97
C ASN A 11 -1.30 6.55 -3.78
N PHE A 12 -1.99 5.46 -3.48
CA PHE A 12 -1.63 4.53 -2.42
C PHE A 12 -1.08 3.29 -3.11
N TYR A 13 0.19 2.99 -2.81
CA TYR A 13 0.85 1.79 -3.31
C TYR A 13 1.02 0.78 -2.17
N GLY A 14 0.93 -0.51 -2.50
CA GLY A 14 1.21 -1.59 -1.56
C GLY A 14 0.21 -1.70 -0.38
N ALA A 15 0.72 -2.06 0.79
CA ALA A 15 -0.06 -2.38 1.99
C ALA A 15 -0.99 -1.27 2.48
N LEU A 16 -0.67 -0.01 2.18
CA LEU A 16 -1.47 1.14 2.64
C LEU A 16 -2.89 1.15 2.08
N ASN A 17 -3.13 0.48 0.95
CA ASN A 17 -4.47 0.31 0.40
C ASN A 17 -5.40 -0.48 1.32
N LEU A 18 -4.86 -1.38 2.15
CA LEU A 18 -5.63 -2.11 3.15
C LEU A 18 -6.29 -1.17 4.16
N SER A 19 -5.74 0.04 4.36
CA SER A 19 -6.32 1.00 5.28
C SER A 19 -7.74 1.42 4.93
N MET A 20 -8.10 1.38 3.65
CA MET A 20 -9.44 1.76 3.19
C MET A 20 -10.53 0.76 3.59
N LEU A 21 -10.16 -0.43 4.07
CA LEU A 21 -11.11 -1.37 4.66
C LEU A 21 -11.51 -0.98 6.08
N SER A 22 -10.71 -0.15 6.75
CA SER A 22 -11.00 0.28 8.10
C SER A 22 -12.02 1.41 8.09
N ALA A 23 -13.01 1.32 8.98
CA ALA A 23 -13.93 2.43 9.23
C ALA A 23 -13.15 3.69 9.63
N GLY A 24 -13.65 4.87 9.26
CA GLY A 24 -13.01 6.14 9.56
C GLY A 24 -11.80 6.48 8.68
N VAL A 25 -11.43 5.61 7.73
CA VAL A 25 -10.38 5.88 6.74
C VAL A 25 -11.03 6.21 5.38
N ALA A 26 -10.61 7.33 4.79
CA ALA A 26 -11.07 7.77 3.48
C ALA A 26 -9.87 8.03 2.55
N SER A 27 -10.10 7.95 1.23
CA SER A 27 -9.10 8.40 0.25
C SER A 27 -8.85 9.90 0.38
N ASN A 28 -7.69 10.40 -0.06
CA ASN A 28 -7.33 11.83 -0.04
C ASN A 28 -8.12 12.67 -1.06
N GLY A 29 -9.37 12.35 -1.36
CA GLY A 29 -10.19 12.97 -2.40
C GLY A 29 -10.56 14.44 -2.13
N GLY A 30 -9.58 15.33 -1.97
CA GLY A 30 -9.74 16.77 -1.80
C GLY A 30 -9.50 17.31 -0.38
N VAL A 31 -8.98 16.51 0.57
CA VAL A 31 -8.95 16.87 2.00
C VAL A 31 -7.68 17.61 2.45
N GLY A 32 -6.67 17.77 1.58
CA GLY A 32 -5.52 18.64 1.85
C GLY A 32 -4.20 18.19 1.21
N GLN A 33 -3.13 18.94 1.52
CA GLN A 33 -1.74 18.63 1.17
C GLN A 33 -1.26 17.34 1.86
N GLY A 34 -0.41 16.56 1.20
CA GLY A 34 0.17 15.31 1.70
C GLY A 34 -0.24 14.07 0.88
N THR A 35 0.51 12.97 1.05
CA THR A 35 0.26 11.68 0.37
C THR A 35 -0.11 10.63 1.40
N GLY A 36 -1.32 10.09 1.32
CA GLY A 36 -1.81 9.10 2.29
C GLY A 36 -3.33 9.17 2.47
N PRO A 37 -3.93 8.18 3.14
CA PRO A 37 -5.36 8.21 3.45
C PRO A 37 -5.69 9.36 4.43
N SER A 38 -6.94 9.77 4.52
CA SER A 38 -7.43 10.61 5.62
C SER A 38 -8.01 9.70 6.71
N VAL A 39 -7.66 9.95 7.97
CA VAL A 39 -8.15 9.18 9.12
C VAL A 39 -8.93 10.12 10.05
N GLY A 40 -10.17 9.77 10.38
CA GLY A 40 -10.97 10.55 11.33
C GLY A 40 -11.20 12.01 10.91
N GLY A 41 -11.17 12.31 9.61
CA GLY A 41 -11.29 13.68 9.07
C GLY A 41 -10.01 14.52 9.16
N GLN A 42 -8.90 13.95 9.60
CA GLN A 42 -7.59 14.63 9.62
C GLN A 42 -6.93 14.65 8.25
N ARG A 43 -6.02 15.61 8.06
CA ARG A 43 -5.22 15.71 6.82
C ARG A 43 -4.26 14.53 6.71
N PRO A 44 -3.99 14.02 5.49
CA PRO A 44 -3.01 12.92 5.28
C PRO A 44 -1.63 13.20 5.85
N MET A 45 -1.22 14.47 5.84
CA MET A 45 0.06 14.93 6.37
C MET A 45 0.21 14.75 7.90
N ASN A 46 -0.90 14.52 8.60
CA ASN A 46 -0.92 14.31 10.05
C ASN A 46 -0.86 12.82 10.41
N ASN A 47 -0.74 11.94 9.41
CA ASN A 47 -0.55 10.52 9.62
C ASN A 47 0.93 10.19 9.83
N ASN A 48 1.14 9.08 10.50
CA ASN A 48 2.47 8.50 10.68
C ASN A 48 2.55 7.18 9.92
N PHE A 49 3.61 7.01 9.13
CA PHE A 49 3.88 5.76 8.42
C PHE A 49 5.10 5.07 9.02
N MET A 50 4.96 3.79 9.34
CA MET A 50 6.02 2.94 9.84
C MET A 50 6.14 1.64 9.05
N VAL A 51 7.39 1.16 8.98
CA VAL A 51 7.72 -0.18 8.51
C VAL A 51 8.53 -0.85 9.62
N GLU A 52 8.08 -2.01 10.11
CA GLU A 52 8.69 -2.69 11.26
C GLU A 52 8.79 -1.79 12.52
N GLY A 53 7.84 -0.87 12.71
CA GLY A 53 7.87 0.11 13.79
C GLY A 53 8.90 1.24 13.62
N VAL A 54 9.65 1.28 12.51
CA VAL A 54 10.59 2.36 12.19
C VAL A 54 9.91 3.43 11.35
N ASP A 55 10.24 4.70 11.60
CA ASP A 55 9.73 5.85 10.85
C ASP A 55 9.99 5.71 9.34
N ASN A 56 8.91 5.81 8.57
CA ASN A 56 8.90 5.73 7.11
C ASN A 56 8.27 6.99 6.52
N ASN A 57 8.35 8.14 7.21
CA ASN A 57 7.77 9.39 6.73
C ASN A 57 8.75 10.14 5.82
N ASN A 58 8.28 10.50 4.64
CA ASN A 58 8.96 11.40 3.73
C ASN A 58 8.78 12.86 4.21
N LYS A 59 9.88 13.46 4.68
CA LYS A 59 9.90 14.83 5.23
C LYS A 59 9.69 15.94 4.19
N THR A 60 9.74 15.62 2.90
CA THR A 60 9.59 16.59 1.79
C THR A 60 8.17 16.62 1.23
N VAL A 61 7.50 15.46 1.15
CA VAL A 61 6.19 15.30 0.48
C VAL A 61 5.06 15.00 1.48
N THR A 62 5.41 14.75 2.75
CA THR A 62 4.54 14.38 3.86
C THR A 62 3.61 13.21 3.51
N GLY A 63 4.22 12.03 3.48
CA GLY A 63 3.63 10.73 3.16
C GLY A 63 4.64 9.60 3.38
N PRO A 64 4.34 8.34 3.02
CA PRO A 64 5.28 7.24 3.14
C PRO A 64 6.48 7.41 2.20
N LEU A 65 7.69 7.08 2.68
CA LEU A 65 8.92 7.10 1.88
C LEU A 65 9.05 5.83 1.03
N VAL A 66 8.80 4.67 1.63
CA VAL A 66 8.85 3.36 0.98
C VAL A 66 7.47 2.71 1.01
N TYR A 67 7.07 2.10 -0.09
CA TYR A 67 5.84 1.32 -0.18
C TYR A 67 6.18 -0.17 -0.18
N VAL A 68 5.63 -0.89 0.80
CA VAL A 68 5.79 -2.35 0.90
C VAL A 68 4.67 -3.03 0.09
N PRO A 69 4.99 -3.95 -0.84
CA PRO A 69 3.99 -4.73 -1.57
C PRO A 69 3.06 -5.49 -0.62
N THR A 70 1.77 -5.60 -0.96
CA THR A 70 0.79 -6.36 -0.15
C THR A 70 1.18 -7.83 0.01
N ASP A 71 1.85 -8.41 -0.98
CA ASP A 71 2.32 -9.80 -0.94
C ASP A 71 3.56 -9.98 -0.04
N ALA A 72 4.32 -8.91 0.23
CA ALA A 72 5.42 -8.92 1.18
C ALA A 72 4.97 -8.65 2.61
N THR A 73 3.80 -8.03 2.80
CA THR A 73 3.25 -7.70 4.11
C THR A 73 2.67 -8.92 4.83
N GLY A 74 3.15 -9.17 6.05
CA GLY A 74 2.60 -10.18 6.95
C GLY A 74 1.46 -9.63 7.78
N GLU A 75 1.64 -8.42 8.34
CA GLU A 75 0.64 -7.74 9.15
C GLU A 75 0.57 -6.25 8.80
N PHE A 76 -0.64 -5.71 8.80
CA PHE A 76 -0.90 -4.30 8.61
C PHE A 76 -1.79 -3.80 9.73
N ALA A 77 -1.24 -2.93 10.57
CA ALA A 77 -1.93 -2.38 11.73
C ALA A 77 -2.20 -0.89 11.54
N ILE A 78 -3.40 -0.47 11.93
CA ILE A 78 -3.82 0.93 11.90
C ILE A 78 -4.34 1.28 13.28
N LEU A 79 -3.77 2.31 13.88
CA LEU A 79 -4.28 2.88 15.13
C LEU A 79 -4.90 4.24 14.82
N GLN A 80 -6.16 4.42 15.23
CA GLN A 80 -6.92 5.64 15.03
C GLN A 80 -7.31 6.24 16.39
N ASN A 81 -7.26 7.58 16.50
CA ASN A 81 -7.76 8.41 17.60
C ASN A 81 -7.17 8.22 19.02
N ASN A 82 -6.85 7.00 19.47
CA ASN A 82 -6.47 6.73 20.86
C ASN A 82 -5.22 5.83 20.94
N TYR A 83 -4.06 6.40 20.59
CA TYR A 83 -2.75 5.75 20.70
C TYR A 83 -1.93 6.41 21.83
N ASN A 84 -1.08 5.61 22.48
CA ASN A 84 -0.20 6.07 23.56
C ASN A 84 0.72 7.22 23.11
N SER A 85 1.16 8.04 24.07
CA SER A 85 2.04 9.21 23.84
C SER A 85 3.38 8.86 23.20
N GLU A 86 3.81 7.61 23.25
CA GLU A 86 5.00 7.08 22.56
C GLU A 86 4.90 7.22 21.03
N PHE A 87 3.69 7.24 20.48
CA PHE A 87 3.40 7.48 19.07
C PHE A 87 3.15 8.97 18.76
N GLY A 88 3.61 9.89 19.62
CA GLY A 88 3.48 11.34 19.43
C GLY A 88 4.05 11.83 18.09
N HIS A 89 3.70 13.07 17.71
CA HIS A 89 4.01 13.76 16.42
C HIS A 89 3.03 13.55 15.25
N SER A 90 1.95 12.81 15.44
CA SER A 90 0.88 12.70 14.44
C SER A 90 -0.46 12.83 15.13
N THR A 91 -1.41 13.56 14.53
CA THR A 91 -2.78 13.76 15.04
C THR A 91 -3.83 13.00 14.23
N GLY A 92 -3.39 12.34 13.14
CA GLY A 92 -4.20 11.46 12.29
C GLY A 92 -4.07 9.99 12.68
N GLY A 93 -3.85 9.12 11.70
CA GLY A 93 -3.66 7.68 11.90
C GLY A 93 -2.20 7.25 12.00
N GLN A 94 -1.94 6.20 12.77
CA GLN A 94 -0.65 5.50 12.79
C GLN A 94 -0.77 4.25 11.91
N PHE A 95 0.12 4.10 10.94
CA PHE A 95 0.14 2.97 10.02
C PHE A 95 1.42 2.19 10.20
N ASN A 96 1.33 0.95 10.68
CA ASN A 96 2.49 0.07 10.80
C ASN A 96 2.37 -1.10 9.83
N THR A 97 3.38 -1.26 8.98
CA THR A 97 3.49 -2.39 8.07
C THR A 97 4.58 -3.33 8.55
N VAL A 98 4.24 -4.58 8.80
CA VAL A 98 5.18 -5.65 9.16
C VAL A 98 5.33 -6.58 7.96
N VAL A 99 6.56 -6.79 7.53
CA VAL A 99 6.97 -7.66 6.44
C VAL A 99 6.97 -9.11 6.92
N LYS A 100 6.67 -10.03 6.01
CA LYS A 100 6.75 -11.47 6.29
C LYS A 100 8.19 -11.85 6.68
N SER A 101 8.30 -12.79 7.61
CA SER A 101 9.56 -13.42 8.00
C SER A 101 9.67 -14.83 7.44
N GLY A 102 10.90 -15.34 7.36
CA GLY A 102 11.14 -16.72 6.92
C GLY A 102 10.68 -17.74 7.95
N THR A 103 10.33 -18.95 7.49
CA THR A 103 9.88 -20.05 8.34
C THR A 103 10.80 -21.26 8.26
N ASN A 104 10.55 -22.29 9.06
CA ASN A 104 11.25 -23.58 8.95
C ASN A 104 10.94 -24.33 7.64
N ASP A 105 9.82 -24.01 7.01
CA ASP A 105 9.45 -24.58 5.71
C ASP A 105 9.81 -23.60 4.59
N MET A 106 10.38 -24.14 3.53
CA MET A 106 10.67 -23.36 2.33
C MET A 106 9.36 -23.13 1.57
N HIS A 107 9.05 -21.87 1.30
CA HIS A 107 7.88 -21.47 0.54
C HIS A 107 8.17 -20.24 -0.30
N GLY A 108 7.43 -20.09 -1.38
CA GLY A 108 7.53 -18.93 -2.25
C GLY A 108 6.24 -18.73 -3.02
N SER A 109 6.10 -17.55 -3.60
CA SER A 109 4.97 -17.21 -4.46
C SER A 109 5.43 -16.39 -5.64
N LEU A 110 4.74 -16.52 -6.76
CA LEU A 110 4.89 -15.69 -7.94
C LEU A 110 3.51 -15.11 -8.26
N TYR A 111 3.47 -13.84 -8.61
CA TYR A 111 2.24 -13.13 -8.92
C TYR A 111 2.43 -12.19 -10.10
N GLU A 112 1.35 -12.01 -10.85
CA GLU A 112 1.25 -11.03 -11.92
C GLU A 112 -0.11 -10.35 -11.83
N TYR A 113 -0.10 -9.02 -11.78
CA TYR A 113 -1.28 -8.18 -11.85
C TYR A 113 -1.27 -7.45 -13.19
N PHE A 114 -2.34 -7.63 -13.96
CA PHE A 114 -2.51 -7.04 -15.27
C PHE A 114 -3.77 -6.18 -15.30
N GLN A 115 -3.60 -4.89 -15.60
CA GLN A 115 -4.70 -3.98 -15.84
C GLN A 115 -4.55 -3.32 -17.20
N ASN A 116 -5.61 -3.38 -17.99
CA ASN A 116 -5.62 -2.84 -19.35
C ASN A 116 -6.89 -2.04 -19.62
N ARG A 117 -6.73 -0.92 -20.32
CA ARG A 117 -7.84 -0.09 -20.80
C ARG A 117 -8.92 -0.84 -21.58
N LYS A 118 -8.59 -1.96 -22.24
CA LYS A 118 -9.54 -2.80 -23.00
C LYS A 118 -10.39 -3.71 -22.11
N LEU A 119 -9.88 -4.05 -20.92
CA LEU A 119 -10.59 -4.86 -19.93
C LEU A 119 -11.38 -3.98 -18.95
N ASN A 120 -10.95 -2.72 -18.78
CA ASN A 120 -11.61 -1.76 -17.92
C ASN A 120 -12.81 -1.10 -18.60
N ALA A 121 -13.92 -0.97 -17.88
CA ALA A 121 -15.06 -0.14 -18.29
C ALA A 121 -14.66 1.35 -18.36
N ILE A 122 -15.37 2.12 -19.17
CA ILE A 122 -15.16 3.56 -19.28
C ILE A 122 -15.81 4.29 -18.09
N ASP A 123 -15.06 5.23 -17.49
CA ASP A 123 -15.60 6.06 -16.41
C ASP A 123 -16.65 7.03 -16.97
N GLN A 124 -17.77 7.16 -16.26
CA GLN A 124 -18.89 8.02 -16.64
C GLN A 124 -18.48 9.48 -16.83
N LYS A 125 -17.43 9.95 -16.15
CA LYS A 125 -16.89 11.30 -16.35
C LYS A 125 -16.34 11.51 -17.76
N TYR A 126 -15.71 10.49 -18.35
CA TYR A 126 -15.17 10.53 -19.72
C TYR A 126 -16.29 10.44 -20.75
N VAL A 127 -17.30 9.60 -20.49
CA VAL A 127 -18.50 9.50 -21.34
C VAL A 127 -19.20 10.85 -21.44
N ARG A 128 -19.35 11.57 -20.32
CA ARG A 128 -19.94 12.93 -20.28
C ARG A 128 -19.13 13.98 -21.05
N GLN A 129 -17.85 13.73 -21.29
CA GLN A 129 -16.96 14.59 -22.08
C GLN A 129 -16.88 14.15 -23.56
N GLY A 130 -17.71 13.20 -23.99
CA GLY A 130 -17.72 12.69 -25.36
C GLY A 130 -16.58 11.72 -25.68
N ILE A 131 -15.79 11.33 -24.67
CA ILE A 131 -14.71 10.34 -24.84
C ILE A 131 -15.34 8.95 -24.85
N THR A 132 -15.13 8.21 -25.92
CA THR A 132 -15.70 6.87 -26.15
C THR A 132 -14.69 5.73 -25.95
N LYS A 133 -13.42 6.06 -25.70
CA LYS A 133 -12.33 5.10 -25.47
C LYS A 133 -11.55 5.47 -24.23
N ASN A 134 -11.24 4.47 -23.41
CA ASN A 134 -10.39 4.68 -22.24
C ASN A 134 -9.01 5.21 -22.66
N PRO A 135 -8.53 6.30 -22.02
CA PRO A 135 -7.15 6.75 -22.20
C PRO A 135 -6.16 5.62 -21.87
N ARG A 136 -4.93 5.71 -22.40
CA ARG A 136 -3.97 4.63 -22.23
C ARG A 136 -3.50 4.56 -20.77
N TYR A 137 -3.97 3.52 -20.08
CA TYR A 137 -3.50 3.12 -18.77
C TYR A 137 -3.34 1.59 -18.80
N ASP A 138 -2.09 1.17 -19.01
CA ASP A 138 -1.69 -0.23 -19.00
C ASP A 138 -0.73 -0.41 -17.81
N GLN A 139 -1.17 -1.13 -16.78
CA GLN A 139 -0.38 -1.38 -15.58
C GLN A 139 -0.11 -2.87 -15.47
N ASN A 140 1.16 -3.24 -15.54
CA ASN A 140 1.62 -4.61 -15.35
C ASN A 140 2.51 -4.62 -14.11
N ARG A 141 2.16 -5.41 -13.11
CA ARG A 141 2.95 -5.57 -11.89
C ARG A 141 3.24 -7.04 -11.67
N VAL A 142 4.50 -7.41 -11.84
CA VAL A 142 4.97 -8.78 -11.66
C VAL A 142 5.86 -8.82 -10.43
N GLY A 143 5.76 -9.88 -9.64
CA GLY A 143 6.59 -10.03 -8.47
C GLY A 143 6.64 -11.45 -7.97
N GLY A 144 7.52 -11.66 -7.01
CA GLY A 144 7.68 -12.93 -6.36
C GLY A 144 8.25 -12.78 -4.96
N SER A 145 8.00 -13.77 -4.12
CA SER A 145 8.59 -13.87 -2.81
C SER A 145 9.12 -15.28 -2.56
N VAL A 146 10.15 -15.37 -1.73
CA VAL A 146 10.74 -16.63 -1.30
C VAL A 146 11.17 -16.50 0.16
N GLY A 147 10.90 -17.52 0.96
CA GLY A 147 11.31 -17.58 2.36
C GLY A 147 11.58 -19.01 2.79
N GLY A 148 12.42 -19.15 3.82
CA GLY A 148 12.80 -20.45 4.35
C GLY A 148 13.92 -20.37 5.39
N PRO A 149 14.42 -21.51 5.89
CA PRO A 149 15.51 -21.54 6.83
C PRO A 149 16.88 -21.52 6.12
N ILE A 150 17.81 -20.69 6.61
CA ILE A 150 19.25 -20.87 6.35
C ILE A 150 19.76 -22.01 7.25
N ILE A 151 19.38 -21.96 8.53
CA ILE A 151 19.64 -23.01 9.53
C ILE A 151 18.31 -23.30 10.23
N LYS A 152 17.80 -24.52 10.10
CA LYS A 152 16.52 -24.93 10.71
C LYS A 152 16.50 -24.59 12.21
N ASN A 153 15.38 -24.02 12.66
CA ASN A 153 15.13 -23.57 14.03
C ASN A 153 16.08 -22.47 14.55
N LYS A 154 16.87 -21.81 13.68
CA LYS A 154 17.81 -20.77 14.14
C LYS A 154 17.84 -19.53 13.25
N TRP A 155 18.02 -19.71 11.94
CA TRP A 155 18.19 -18.60 10.99
C TRP A 155 17.24 -18.77 9.83
N PHE A 156 16.50 -17.70 9.54
CA PHE A 156 15.48 -17.66 8.50
C PHE A 156 15.75 -16.50 7.55
N TYR A 157 15.40 -16.67 6.29
CA TYR A 157 15.45 -15.62 5.28
C TYR A 157 14.07 -15.43 4.66
N PHE A 158 13.80 -14.20 4.25
CA PHE A 158 12.66 -13.84 3.42
C PHE A 158 13.12 -12.77 2.44
N GLY A 159 12.71 -12.89 1.19
CA GLY A 159 12.97 -11.92 0.15
C GLY A 159 11.74 -11.76 -0.75
N ASN A 160 11.45 -10.53 -1.13
CA ASN A 160 10.43 -10.20 -2.12
C ASN A 160 11.01 -9.25 -3.15
N PHE A 161 10.61 -9.45 -4.40
CA PHE A 161 10.92 -8.59 -5.52
C PHE A 161 9.64 -8.25 -6.26
N GLU A 162 9.43 -6.97 -6.52
CA GLU A 162 8.31 -6.48 -7.30
C GLU A 162 8.81 -5.53 -8.38
N TYR A 163 8.31 -5.74 -9.59
CA TYR A 163 8.54 -4.90 -10.74
C TYR A 163 7.20 -4.38 -11.26
N ALA A 164 7.02 -3.07 -11.16
CA ALA A 164 5.77 -2.38 -11.52
C ALA A 164 6.01 -1.31 -12.60
N PRO A 165 6.24 -1.71 -13.87
CA PRO A 165 6.31 -0.76 -14.96
C PRO A 165 4.95 -0.07 -15.17
N LEU A 166 4.95 1.26 -15.06
CA LEU A 166 3.81 2.09 -15.44
C LEU A 166 3.92 2.40 -16.94
N GLY A 167 3.03 1.81 -17.75
CA GLY A 167 2.85 2.18 -19.15
C GLY A 167 1.98 3.43 -19.26
N GLN A 168 2.53 4.59 -18.90
CA GLN A 168 1.87 5.89 -19.10
C GLN A 168 2.43 6.55 -20.36
N ALA A 169 1.56 7.02 -21.25
CA ALA A 169 1.89 7.81 -22.44
C ALA A 169 1.17 9.15 -22.39
#